data_AF-A0ABC8YLY5-F1
#
_entry.id   AF-A0ABC8YLY5-F1
#
_cell.length_a   1.000
_cell.length_b   1.000
_cell.length_c   1.000
_cell.angle_alpha   90.00
_cell.angle_beta   90.00
_cell.angle_gamma   90.00
#
_symmetry.space_group_name_H-M   'P 1'
#
loop_
_entity.id
_entity.type
_entity.pdbx_description
1 polymer ?
#
loop_
_entity_poly.entity_id
_entity_poly.type
_entity_poly.pdbx_seq_one_letter_code
_entity_poly.pdbx_strand_id
1 'polypeptide(L)'
;MGNCSSLALPTWRSQLQSNSLVSTIDEGTHDGIKTIPIQKACEFTTNSVLCVCIITWNMNGKMSVEDITKLVRTNRKFDLLVVGLQEAPKCDVSQVLQETMADTHILLGQKSMQSLQMLLFGSKSAAEYIREMKVDKHAVGGFGGMIGRKKGAVAMYINFSGIRMVFVSCHLAAHEHKVEKRNSEFQHISRSLFSKDGKPYAQSADITVWLGDLNYRLEGISSLPARKMIEENRQSKLRGKDQLLQEAEKGEVFNGYYEGTLSFKPTYKYDV
;
A
#
# COMPACT_ATOMS: atom_id res chain seq x y z
N MET A 1 2.33 -50.87 -22.06
CA MET A 1 3.55 -50.29 -21.43
C MET A 1 4.19 -49.38 -22.45
N GLY A 2 3.92 -48.07 -22.36
CA GLY A 2 4.46 -47.05 -23.27
C GLY A 2 5.22 -46.02 -22.45
N ASN A 3 6.53 -45.93 -22.66
CA ASN A 3 7.37 -44.87 -22.13
C ASN A 3 7.26 -43.67 -23.08
N CYS A 4 6.80 -42.53 -22.56
CA CYS A 4 6.79 -41.26 -23.28
C CYS A 4 7.66 -40.27 -22.49
N SER A 5 8.92 -40.16 -22.90
CA SER A 5 9.89 -39.20 -22.39
C SER A 5 10.11 -38.14 -23.47
N SER A 6 9.44 -36.99 -23.37
CA SER A 6 9.92 -35.68 -23.88
C SER A 6 8.79 -34.63 -23.85
N LEU A 7 8.82 -33.74 -22.88
CA LEU A 7 8.21 -32.40 -23.03
C LEU A 7 9.19 -31.39 -22.43
N ALA A 8 9.89 -30.70 -23.32
CA ALA A 8 10.79 -29.60 -23.00
C ALA A 8 9.97 -28.34 -22.68
N LEU A 9 10.34 -27.63 -21.59
CA LEU A 9 9.81 -26.32 -21.25
C LEU A 9 10.65 -25.22 -21.96
N PRO A 10 10.05 -24.12 -22.46
CA PRO A 10 10.79 -23.08 -23.17
C PRO A 10 11.76 -22.31 -22.25
N THR A 11 13.01 -22.20 -22.70
CA THR A 11 14.08 -21.40 -22.07
C THR A 11 13.97 -19.93 -22.49
N TRP A 12 13.42 -19.06 -21.64
CA TRP A 12 13.51 -17.60 -21.79
C TRP A 12 14.55 -16.99 -20.84
N ARG A 13 15.71 -17.63 -20.71
CA ARG A 13 16.88 -17.07 -20.00
C ARG A 13 18.12 -17.21 -20.86
N SER A 14 18.36 -16.26 -21.75
CA SER A 14 19.69 -15.92 -22.27
C SER A 14 19.58 -14.81 -23.31
N GLN A 15 19.36 -13.59 -22.86
CA GLN A 15 19.75 -12.38 -23.59
C GLN A 15 19.53 -11.22 -22.64
N LEU A 16 20.60 -10.79 -21.98
CA LEU A 16 20.81 -9.44 -21.45
C LEU A 16 22.15 -9.44 -20.69
N GLN A 17 23.26 -9.56 -21.42
CA GLN A 17 24.53 -8.96 -21.02
C GLN A 17 25.33 -8.56 -22.28
N SER A 18 26.00 -7.42 -22.15
CA SER A 18 26.80 -6.68 -23.14
C SER A 18 26.01 -5.90 -24.19
N ASN A 19 25.77 -4.62 -23.90
CA ASN A 19 26.40 -3.58 -24.70
C ASN A 19 26.64 -2.31 -23.89
N SER A 20 27.75 -1.68 -24.24
CA SER A 20 28.47 -0.61 -23.57
C SER A 20 27.73 0.73 -23.54
N LEU A 21 28.11 1.52 -22.52
CA LEU A 21 28.05 2.98 -22.42
C LEU A 21 27.83 3.72 -23.75
N VAL A 22 26.63 4.24 -23.93
CA VAL A 22 26.37 5.46 -24.68
C VAL A 22 25.44 6.32 -23.82
N SER A 23 25.91 7.50 -23.48
CA SER A 23 25.14 8.55 -22.82
C SER A 23 24.05 9.06 -23.76
N THR A 24 22.82 8.68 -23.50
CA THR A 24 21.64 9.44 -23.91
C THR A 24 20.88 9.75 -22.64
N ILE A 25 20.73 11.03 -22.34
CA ILE A 25 19.73 11.52 -21.39
C ILE A 25 18.40 11.10 -22.03
N ASP A 26 17.89 9.95 -21.59
CA ASP A 26 16.51 9.58 -21.84
C ASP A 26 15.69 10.59 -21.04
N GLU A 27 15.16 11.61 -21.70
CA GLU A 27 13.98 12.32 -21.21
C GLU A 27 12.81 11.32 -21.29
N GLY A 28 12.92 10.28 -20.47
CA GLY A 28 12.02 9.15 -20.45
C GLY A 28 10.66 9.67 -20.03
N THR A 29 9.68 9.54 -20.91
CA THR A 29 8.29 9.88 -20.59
C THR A 29 7.87 9.09 -19.36
N HIS A 30 7.68 9.79 -18.25
CA HIS A 30 7.18 9.18 -17.02
C HIS A 30 5.70 8.87 -17.21
N ASP A 31 5.32 7.59 -17.19
CA ASP A 31 3.93 7.14 -17.38
C ASP A 31 3.03 7.39 -16.14
N GLY A 32 3.58 8.00 -15.07
CA GLY A 32 2.93 8.16 -13.78
C GLY A 32 2.40 6.86 -13.17
N ILE A 33 1.35 6.98 -12.34
CA ILE A 33 0.63 5.82 -11.80
C ILE A 33 -0.30 5.27 -12.88
N LYS A 34 -0.06 4.03 -13.31
CA LYS A 34 -0.90 3.36 -14.30
C LYS A 34 -2.22 2.94 -13.69
N THR A 35 -3.32 3.34 -14.30
CA THR A 35 -4.65 2.95 -13.82
C THR A 35 -5.02 1.57 -14.33
N ILE A 36 -5.43 0.67 -13.43
CA ILE A 36 -5.92 -0.66 -13.79
C ILE A 36 -7.42 -0.81 -13.49
N PRO A 37 -8.20 -1.50 -14.34
CA PRO A 37 -9.61 -1.76 -14.07
C PRO A 37 -9.80 -2.58 -12.78
N ILE A 38 -10.81 -2.24 -11.99
CA ILE A 38 -11.21 -3.05 -10.84
C ILE A 38 -11.87 -4.33 -11.35
N GLN A 39 -11.26 -5.48 -11.07
CA GLN A 39 -11.89 -6.78 -11.23
C GLN A 39 -12.63 -7.15 -9.94
N LYS A 40 -13.91 -7.53 -10.04
CA LYS A 40 -14.78 -7.74 -8.88
C LYS A 40 -14.53 -9.05 -8.12
N ALA A 41 -13.69 -9.95 -8.62
CA ALA A 41 -13.43 -11.22 -7.97
C ALA A 41 -11.95 -11.61 -8.05
N CYS A 42 -11.44 -12.23 -6.97
CA CYS A 42 -10.25 -13.12 -7.01
C CYS A 42 -10.60 -14.43 -7.76
N GLU A 43 -11.40 -14.37 -8.84
CA GLU A 43 -11.76 -15.53 -9.66
C GLU A 43 -10.71 -15.68 -10.76
N PHE A 44 -9.51 -16.09 -10.38
CA PHE A 44 -8.50 -16.50 -11.35
C PHE A 44 -8.56 -18.02 -11.52
N THR A 45 -8.56 -18.47 -12.76
CA THR A 45 -8.82 -19.86 -13.19
C THR A 45 -7.62 -20.79 -13.01
N THR A 46 -6.79 -20.59 -11.98
CA THR A 46 -5.58 -21.40 -11.74
C THR A 46 -5.53 -21.95 -10.32
N ASN A 47 -5.00 -23.17 -10.19
CA ASN A 47 -4.80 -23.85 -8.91
C ASN A 47 -3.89 -23.00 -7.99
N SER A 48 -4.52 -22.41 -6.96
CA SER A 48 -3.95 -21.63 -5.86
C SER A 48 -3.50 -20.20 -6.20
N VAL A 49 -4.48 -19.29 -6.22
CA VAL A 49 -4.25 -17.84 -6.20
C VAL A 49 -4.09 -17.39 -4.75
N LEU A 50 -2.96 -16.77 -4.41
CA LEU A 50 -2.84 -16.01 -3.16
C LEU A 50 -3.74 -14.77 -3.25
N CYS A 51 -4.80 -14.69 -2.45
CA CYS A 51 -5.68 -13.52 -2.40
C CYS A 51 -5.34 -12.67 -1.16
N VAL A 52 -4.86 -11.44 -1.38
CA VAL A 52 -4.45 -10.50 -0.34
C VAL A 52 -5.46 -9.36 -0.24
N CYS A 53 -6.05 -9.18 0.94
CA CYS A 53 -6.89 -8.03 1.26
C CYS A 53 -6.03 -6.92 1.89
N ILE A 54 -6.21 -5.68 1.46
CA ILE A 54 -5.44 -4.54 1.94
C ILE A 54 -6.41 -3.45 2.38
N ILE A 55 -6.23 -2.99 3.61
CA ILE A 55 -7.07 -1.98 4.24
C ILE A 55 -6.16 -0.85 4.72
N THR A 56 -6.54 0.39 4.44
CA THR A 56 -5.96 1.57 5.09
C THR A 56 -7.04 2.41 5.74
N TRP A 57 -6.80 2.91 6.95
CA TRP A 57 -7.75 3.75 7.66
C TRP A 57 -7.07 4.77 8.58
N ASN A 58 -7.30 6.06 8.31
CA ASN A 58 -7.06 7.12 9.29
C ASN A 58 -8.24 7.17 10.28
N MET A 59 -7.99 6.74 11.52
CA MET A 59 -9.00 6.55 12.56
C MET A 59 -9.32 7.83 13.33
N ASN A 60 -8.55 8.91 13.14
CA ASN A 60 -8.70 10.17 13.87
C ASN A 60 -8.81 9.99 15.40
N GLY A 61 -8.09 9.01 15.95
CA GLY A 61 -8.10 8.66 17.37
C GLY A 61 -9.40 8.08 17.91
N LYS A 62 -10.34 7.67 17.05
CA LYS A 62 -11.64 7.08 17.43
C LYS A 62 -11.77 5.67 16.85
N MET A 63 -12.45 4.78 17.57
CA MET A 63 -12.92 3.50 17.01
C MET A 63 -14.22 3.07 17.69
N SER A 64 -14.99 2.25 16.98
CA SER A 64 -16.03 1.41 17.58
C SER A 64 -15.80 -0.05 17.16
N VAL A 65 -16.25 -0.99 18.01
CA VAL A 65 -16.21 -2.43 17.68
C VAL A 65 -17.08 -2.74 16.47
N GLU A 66 -18.18 -2.00 16.30
CA GLU A 66 -19.09 -2.14 15.16
C GLU A 66 -18.39 -1.78 13.83
N ASP A 67 -17.61 -0.70 13.80
CA ASP A 67 -16.87 -0.29 12.60
C ASP A 67 -15.80 -1.33 12.23
N ILE A 68 -15.03 -1.81 13.21
CA ILE A 68 -14.05 -2.89 12.99
C ILE A 68 -14.73 -4.15 12.48
N THR A 69 -15.87 -4.50 13.08
CA THR A 69 -16.68 -5.64 12.67
C THR A 69 -17.09 -5.52 11.20
N LYS A 70 -17.65 -4.37 10.80
CA LYS A 70 -18.06 -4.11 9.41
C LYS A 70 -16.87 -4.12 8.45
N LEU A 71 -15.70 -3.66 8.90
CA LEU A 71 -14.48 -3.56 8.11
C LEU A 71 -13.98 -4.95 7.67
N VAL A 72 -14.01 -5.94 8.56
CA VAL A 72 -13.42 -7.27 8.31
C VAL A 72 -14.45 -8.36 7.99
N ARG A 73 -15.72 -8.20 8.39
CA ARG A 73 -16.80 -9.11 8.01
C ARG A 73 -17.26 -8.81 6.58
N THR A 74 -16.48 -9.28 5.63
CA THR A 74 -16.85 -9.26 4.21
C THR A 74 -17.17 -10.68 3.75
N ASN A 75 -18.08 -10.82 2.77
CA ASN A 75 -18.33 -12.13 2.13
C ASN A 75 -17.15 -12.63 1.27
N ARG A 76 -16.03 -11.89 1.23
CA ARG A 76 -14.85 -12.23 0.45
C ARG A 76 -13.90 -13.08 1.27
N LYS A 77 -13.45 -14.19 0.68
CA LYS A 77 -12.37 -15.02 1.23
C LYS A 77 -11.02 -14.46 0.76
N PHE A 78 -10.09 -14.30 1.68
CA PHE A 78 -8.71 -13.91 1.42
C PHE A 78 -7.79 -14.75 2.32
N ASP A 79 -6.54 -14.93 1.89
CA ASP A 79 -5.53 -15.70 2.62
C ASP A 79 -4.75 -14.82 3.60
N LEU A 80 -4.49 -13.58 3.17
CA LEU A 80 -3.78 -12.57 3.94
C LEU A 80 -4.62 -11.29 4.01
N LEU A 81 -4.57 -10.62 5.15
CA LEU A 81 -5.13 -9.30 5.38
C LEU A 81 -4.06 -8.37 5.94
N VAL A 82 -3.77 -7.30 5.21
CA VAL A 82 -2.86 -6.23 5.63
C VAL A 82 -3.68 -5.02 6.03
N VAL A 83 -3.54 -4.57 7.27
CA VAL A 83 -4.26 -3.41 7.82
C VAL A 83 -3.27 -2.32 8.18
N GLY A 84 -3.29 -1.20 7.46
CA GLY A 84 -2.54 0.01 7.77
C GLY A 84 -3.42 1.05 8.48
N LEU A 85 -3.09 1.41 9.71
CA LEU A 85 -3.86 2.36 10.50
C LEU A 85 -3.08 3.64 10.73
N GLN A 86 -3.70 4.79 10.51
CA GLN A 86 -3.14 6.10 10.83
C GLN A 86 -4.00 6.75 11.92
N GLU A 87 -3.36 7.55 12.77
CA GLU A 87 -4.04 8.17 13.91
C GLU A 87 -4.84 7.16 14.75
N ALA A 88 -4.34 5.93 14.85
CA ALA A 88 -4.95 4.89 15.67
C ALA A 88 -5.16 5.38 17.11
N PRO A 89 -6.30 5.04 17.75
CA PRO A 89 -6.55 5.36 19.14
C PRO A 89 -5.54 4.68 20.08
N LYS A 90 -5.58 5.06 21.36
CA LYS A 90 -4.72 4.45 22.39
C LYS A 90 -5.15 3.03 22.78
N CYS A 91 -6.40 2.64 22.49
CA CYS A 91 -6.88 1.29 22.75
C CYS A 91 -6.25 0.29 21.77
N ASP A 92 -6.29 -0.99 22.16
CA ASP A 92 -5.66 -2.06 21.39
C ASP A 92 -6.55 -2.48 20.21
N VAL A 93 -6.38 -1.78 19.08
CA VAL A 93 -7.09 -2.10 17.84
C VAL A 93 -6.73 -3.50 17.34
N SER A 94 -5.50 -3.97 17.60
CA SER A 94 -5.03 -5.28 17.15
C SER A 94 -5.78 -6.41 17.86
N GLN A 95 -6.02 -6.26 19.17
CA GLN A 95 -6.80 -7.21 19.95
C GLN A 95 -8.24 -7.30 19.43
N VAL A 96 -8.91 -6.18 19.21
CA VAL A 96 -10.31 -6.17 18.71
C VAL A 96 -10.42 -6.83 17.33
N LEU A 97 -9.47 -6.53 16.43
CA LEU A 97 -9.39 -7.18 15.11
C LEU A 97 -9.16 -8.70 15.24
N GLN A 98 -8.25 -9.11 16.11
CA GLN A 98 -7.94 -10.52 16.35
C GLN A 98 -9.15 -11.28 16.89
N GLU A 99 -9.86 -10.73 17.86
CA GLU A 99 -11.08 -11.32 18.43
C GLU A 99 -12.20 -11.41 17.37
N THR A 100 -12.36 -10.37 16.56
CA THR A 100 -13.39 -10.32 15.49
C THR A 100 -13.16 -11.39 14.42
N MET A 101 -11.89 -11.75 14.16
CA MET A 101 -11.50 -12.67 13.08
C MET A 101 -11.05 -14.05 13.55
N ALA A 102 -11.09 -14.35 14.86
CA ALA A 102 -10.48 -15.53 15.48
C ALA A 102 -10.91 -16.89 14.87
N ASP A 103 -12.12 -16.95 14.30
CA ASP A 103 -12.61 -18.16 13.64
C ASP A 103 -11.86 -18.47 12.34
N THR A 104 -11.39 -17.43 11.63
CA THR A 104 -10.86 -17.54 10.26
C THR A 104 -9.38 -17.22 10.15
N HIS A 105 -8.89 -16.22 10.90
CA HIS A 105 -7.54 -15.66 10.78
C HIS A 105 -6.84 -15.53 12.13
N ILE A 106 -5.52 -15.51 12.09
CA ILE A 106 -4.64 -15.21 13.23
C ILE A 106 -3.73 -14.02 12.90
N LEU A 107 -3.27 -13.32 13.94
CA LEU A 107 -2.27 -12.26 13.78
C LEU A 107 -0.89 -12.89 13.52
N LEU A 108 -0.33 -12.63 12.34
CA LEU A 108 0.97 -13.16 11.92
C LEU A 108 2.11 -12.19 12.19
N GLY A 109 1.84 -10.88 12.14
CA GLY A 109 2.85 -9.87 12.39
C GLY A 109 2.24 -8.49 12.66
N GLN A 110 2.97 -7.68 13.41
CA GLN A 110 2.59 -6.28 13.67
C GLN A 110 3.80 -5.35 13.77
N LYS A 111 3.61 -4.11 13.36
CA LYS A 111 4.60 -3.04 13.58
C LYS A 111 3.90 -1.70 13.77
N SER A 112 4.41 -0.94 14.75
CA SER A 112 3.86 0.38 15.07
C SER A 112 4.94 1.45 15.21
N MET A 113 4.56 2.68 14.87
CA MET A 113 5.28 3.92 15.14
C MET A 113 4.26 4.95 15.66
N GLN A 114 4.14 5.03 16.99
CA GLN A 114 3.07 5.80 17.65
C GLN A 114 1.67 5.37 17.14
N SER A 115 0.88 6.30 16.63
CA SER A 115 -0.47 6.05 16.10
C SER A 115 -0.49 5.55 14.65
N LEU A 116 0.68 5.30 14.04
CA LEU A 116 0.80 4.61 12.76
C LEU A 116 1.06 3.13 13.03
N GLN A 117 0.18 2.26 12.55
CA GLN A 117 0.26 0.82 12.78
C GLN A 117 0.12 0.06 11.46
N MET A 118 0.73 -1.12 11.41
CA MET A 118 0.49 -2.11 10.37
C MET A 118 0.38 -3.49 10.99
N LEU A 119 -0.70 -4.17 10.63
CA LEU A 119 -1.06 -5.50 11.12
C LEU A 119 -1.15 -6.44 9.92
N LEU A 120 -0.60 -7.63 10.05
CA LEU A 120 -0.73 -8.72 9.10
C LEU A 120 -1.50 -9.85 9.77
N PHE A 121 -2.67 -10.15 9.24
CA PHE A 121 -3.43 -11.34 9.56
C PHE A 121 -3.33 -12.32 8.40
N GLY A 122 -3.43 -13.61 8.69
CA GLY A 122 -3.61 -14.63 7.66
C GLY A 122 -4.49 -15.76 8.17
N SER A 123 -4.97 -16.57 7.23
CA SER A 123 -5.74 -17.77 7.56
C SER A 123 -4.95 -18.67 8.53
N LYS A 124 -5.63 -19.55 9.27
CA LYS A 124 -4.94 -20.42 10.26
C LYS A 124 -3.80 -21.25 9.66
N SER A 125 -3.88 -21.61 8.39
CA SER A 125 -2.80 -22.31 7.65
C SER A 125 -1.76 -21.38 7.02
N ALA A 126 -2.02 -20.07 6.90
CA ALA A 126 -1.11 -19.10 6.27
C ALA A 126 0.27 -19.05 6.95
N ALA A 127 0.35 -19.32 8.26
CA ALA A 127 1.60 -19.31 9.01
C ALA A 127 2.64 -20.29 8.46
N GLU A 128 2.20 -21.45 7.94
CA GLU A 128 3.09 -22.49 7.39
C GLU A 128 3.79 -22.06 6.10
N TYR A 129 3.22 -21.05 5.42
CA TYR A 129 3.73 -20.55 4.14
C TYR A 129 4.65 -19.34 4.29
N ILE A 130 4.73 -18.72 5.48
CA ILE A 130 5.67 -17.62 5.75
C ILE A 130 7.07 -18.20 5.98
N ARG A 131 7.94 -18.02 4.99
CA ARG A 131 9.36 -18.44 5.06
C ARG A 131 10.24 -17.40 5.74
N GLU A 132 9.88 -16.13 5.61
CA GLU A 132 10.60 -15.02 6.22
C GLU A 132 9.65 -13.84 6.41
N MET A 133 9.81 -13.13 7.53
CA MET A 133 9.15 -11.86 7.78
C MET A 133 10.12 -10.88 8.41
N LYS A 134 10.14 -9.64 7.91
CA LYS A 134 10.92 -8.52 8.46
C LYS A 134 10.03 -7.31 8.61
N VAL A 135 10.31 -6.48 9.61
CA VAL A 135 9.58 -5.24 9.85
C VAL A 135 10.54 -4.08 9.99
N ASP A 136 10.16 -2.92 9.47
CA ASP A 136 10.94 -1.69 9.58
C ASP A 136 10.01 -0.49 9.82
N LYS A 137 10.58 0.65 10.21
CA LYS A 137 9.87 1.92 10.32
C LYS A 137 10.81 3.08 10.04
N HIS A 138 10.25 4.12 9.44
CA HIS A 138 10.99 5.35 9.16
C HIS A 138 10.16 6.57 9.54
N ALA A 139 10.73 7.46 10.34
CA ALA A 139 10.08 8.70 10.74
C ALA A 139 10.46 9.84 9.80
N VAL A 140 9.52 10.72 9.49
CA VAL A 140 9.74 11.94 8.68
C VAL A 140 9.08 13.16 9.35
N GLY A 141 9.58 14.36 9.05
CA GLY A 141 9.16 15.63 9.69
C GLY A 141 10.30 16.30 10.50
N GLY A 142 10.26 17.63 10.64
CA GLY A 142 11.37 18.48 11.13
C GLY A 142 11.89 18.18 12.57
N PHE A 143 13.13 18.64 12.84
CA PHE A 143 13.95 18.52 14.07
C PHE A 143 13.56 17.39 15.03
N GLY A 144 13.85 16.15 14.65
CA GLY A 144 13.88 15.03 15.59
C GLY A 144 12.53 14.47 16.04
N GLY A 145 11.41 14.84 15.39
CA GLY A 145 10.12 14.17 15.64
C GLY A 145 9.60 14.31 17.08
N MET A 146 9.94 15.41 17.76
CA MET A 146 9.57 15.67 19.16
C MET A 146 8.25 16.43 19.35
N ILE A 147 7.64 16.99 18.30
CA ILE A 147 6.40 17.78 18.42
C ILE A 147 5.31 17.23 17.49
N GLY A 148 4.27 16.61 18.08
CA GLY A 148 3.08 16.09 17.39
C GLY A 148 3.05 14.57 17.14
N ARG A 149 1.94 14.06 16.59
CA ARG A 149 1.84 12.66 16.11
C ARG A 149 2.81 12.45 14.94
N LYS A 150 3.69 11.45 15.05
CA LYS A 150 4.76 11.20 14.06
C LYS A 150 4.20 10.88 12.68
N LYS A 151 4.76 11.57 11.68
CA LYS A 151 4.63 11.25 10.27
C LYS A 151 5.71 10.25 9.87
N GLY A 152 5.48 9.50 8.79
CA GLY A 152 6.45 8.53 8.26
C GLY A 152 5.79 7.24 7.82
N ALA A 153 6.51 6.13 7.95
CA ALA A 153 6.06 4.83 7.50
C ALA A 153 6.41 3.71 8.48
N VAL A 154 5.59 2.66 8.46
CA VAL A 154 5.93 1.32 8.94
C VAL A 154 5.89 0.38 7.74
N ALA A 155 6.80 -0.59 7.70
CA ALA A 155 6.93 -1.50 6.58
C ALA A 155 7.11 -2.94 7.05
N MET A 156 6.69 -3.87 6.20
CA MET A 156 6.76 -5.30 6.44
C MET A 156 7.10 -5.98 5.12
N TYR A 157 8.19 -6.73 5.16
CA TYR A 157 8.57 -7.67 4.11
C TYR A 157 8.10 -9.05 4.53
N ILE A 158 7.49 -9.79 3.61
CA ILE A 158 7.18 -11.21 3.77
C ILE A 158 7.64 -12.01 2.56
N ASN A 159 8.20 -13.19 2.81
CA ASN A 159 8.39 -14.23 1.82
C ASN A 159 7.32 -15.30 2.05
N PHE A 160 6.25 -15.27 1.26
CA PHE A 160 5.14 -16.20 1.35
C PHE A 160 5.26 -17.24 0.23
N SER A 161 5.65 -18.47 0.57
CA SER A 161 5.85 -19.56 -0.40
C SER A 161 6.77 -19.23 -1.57
N GLY A 162 7.71 -18.30 -1.41
CA GLY A 162 8.61 -17.84 -2.47
C GLY A 162 8.20 -16.52 -3.13
N ILE A 163 6.98 -16.03 -2.88
CA ILE A 163 6.53 -14.69 -3.33
C ILE A 163 7.00 -13.66 -2.31
N ARG A 164 7.90 -12.77 -2.72
CA ARG A 164 8.47 -11.72 -1.87
C ARG A 164 7.63 -10.47 -2.00
N MET A 165 6.95 -10.10 -0.92
CA MET A 165 6.06 -8.94 -0.87
C MET A 165 6.55 -7.92 0.14
N VAL A 166 6.40 -6.64 -0.19
CA VAL A 166 6.65 -5.52 0.73
C VAL A 166 5.39 -4.68 0.84
N PHE A 167 4.95 -4.45 2.08
CA PHE A 167 3.86 -3.55 2.40
C PHE A 167 4.41 -2.34 3.15
N VAL A 168 4.02 -1.14 2.71
CA VAL A 168 4.43 0.13 3.31
C VAL A 168 3.19 0.94 3.67
N SER A 169 2.89 1.05 4.97
CA SER A 169 1.82 1.92 5.49
C SER A 169 2.41 3.24 5.93
N CYS A 170 1.94 4.35 5.37
CA CYS A 170 2.48 5.67 5.67
C CYS A 170 1.44 6.72 6.06
N HIS A 171 1.92 7.78 6.70
CA HIS A 171 1.15 8.96 7.07
C HIS A 171 2.03 10.19 6.77
N LEU A 172 1.76 10.86 5.65
CA LEU A 172 2.59 11.95 5.14
C LEU A 172 2.11 13.34 5.62
N ALA A 173 2.88 14.37 5.28
CA ALA A 173 2.61 15.76 5.63
C ALA A 173 1.19 16.20 5.22
N ALA A 174 0.44 16.71 6.21
CA ALA A 174 -0.91 17.23 6.00
C ALA A 174 -0.91 18.65 5.41
N HIS A 175 -2.10 19.09 4.99
CA HIS A 175 -2.41 20.37 4.35
C HIS A 175 -2.08 20.45 2.86
N GLU A 176 -2.96 21.13 2.12
CA GLU A 176 -2.95 21.22 0.65
C GLU A 176 -1.61 21.74 0.10
N HIS A 177 -1.06 22.81 0.68
CA HIS A 177 0.17 23.48 0.23
C HIS A 177 1.48 22.70 0.47
N LYS A 178 1.43 21.48 1.05
CA LYS A 178 2.63 20.70 1.41
C LYS A 178 2.96 19.59 0.39
N VAL A 179 2.68 19.81 -0.90
CA VAL A 179 2.91 18.82 -1.98
C VAL A 179 4.38 18.39 -2.04
N GLU A 180 5.29 19.35 -2.24
CA GLU A 180 6.74 19.07 -2.31
C GLU A 180 7.26 18.34 -1.06
N LYS A 181 6.70 18.68 0.11
CA LYS A 181 7.05 18.01 1.36
C LYS A 181 6.62 16.55 1.34
N ARG A 182 5.43 16.22 0.85
CA ARG A 182 4.96 14.83 0.69
C ARG A 182 5.84 14.07 -0.30
N ASN A 183 6.20 14.65 -1.44
CA ASN A 183 7.10 14.03 -2.42
C ASN A 183 8.46 13.71 -1.78
N SER A 184 9.05 14.68 -1.09
CA SER A 184 10.33 14.50 -0.37
C SER A 184 10.24 13.42 0.71
N GLU A 185 9.14 13.38 1.46
CA GLU A 185 8.90 12.33 2.48
C GLU A 185 8.77 10.95 1.85
N PHE A 186 8.04 10.80 0.74
CA PHE A 186 7.93 9.57 -0.03
C PHE A 186 9.32 9.09 -0.52
N GLN A 187 10.10 9.96 -1.16
CA GLN A 187 11.43 9.62 -1.67
C GLN A 187 12.41 9.25 -0.55
N HIS A 188 12.31 9.89 0.62
CA HIS A 188 13.12 9.55 1.78
C HIS A 188 12.73 8.17 2.31
N ILE A 189 11.44 7.92 2.54
CA ILE A 189 10.94 6.63 3.03
C ILE A 189 11.35 5.50 2.09
N SER A 190 11.16 5.67 0.78
CA SER A 190 11.48 4.68 -0.25
C SER A 190 12.97 4.27 -0.23
N ARG A 191 13.88 5.23 0.01
CA ARG A 191 15.33 4.96 0.10
C ARG A 191 15.77 4.41 1.45
N SER A 192 15.05 4.71 2.53
CA SER A 192 15.49 4.38 3.89
C SER A 192 14.96 3.03 4.40
N LEU A 193 13.76 2.61 4.01
CA LEU A 193 13.20 1.34 4.47
C LEU A 193 14.04 0.15 4.00
N PHE A 194 14.35 -0.76 4.93
CA PHE A 194 15.15 -1.95 4.69
C PHE A 194 16.54 -1.68 4.10
N SER A 195 17.08 -0.48 4.31
CA SER A 195 18.45 -0.12 3.89
C SER A 195 19.51 -0.55 4.92
N LYS A 196 19.08 -0.79 6.16
CA LYS A 196 19.95 -1.27 7.24
C LYS A 196 20.29 -2.74 6.97
N ASP A 197 21.53 -3.13 7.29
CA ASP A 197 22.05 -4.51 7.17
C ASP A 197 22.45 -4.97 5.76
N GLY A 198 22.54 -4.06 4.78
CA GLY A 198 23.09 -4.36 3.45
C GLY A 198 22.25 -5.33 2.61
N LYS A 199 21.02 -5.65 3.02
CA LYS A 199 20.06 -6.48 2.29
C LYS A 199 18.87 -5.62 1.87
N PRO A 200 18.77 -5.20 0.60
CA PRO A 200 17.71 -4.29 0.17
C PRO A 200 16.41 -5.08 -0.09
N TYR A 201 15.73 -5.52 0.97
CA TYR A 201 14.50 -6.31 0.87
C TYR A 201 13.47 -5.67 -0.06
N ALA A 202 13.33 -4.34 0.02
CA ALA A 202 12.45 -3.55 -0.86
C ALA A 202 12.81 -3.65 -2.35
N GLN A 203 14.10 -3.60 -2.70
CA GLN A 203 14.54 -3.65 -4.11
C GLN A 203 14.38 -5.05 -4.71
N SER A 204 14.45 -6.08 -3.86
CA SER A 204 14.33 -7.47 -4.30
C SER A 204 12.90 -8.01 -4.29
N ALA A 205 11.91 -7.22 -3.91
CA ALA A 205 10.53 -7.68 -3.79
C ALA A 205 9.91 -7.94 -5.16
N ASP A 206 9.10 -9.00 -5.26
CA ASP A 206 8.29 -9.28 -6.45
C ASP A 206 7.06 -8.36 -6.51
N ILE A 207 6.53 -7.98 -5.34
CA ILE A 207 5.37 -7.09 -5.19
C ILE A 207 5.67 -6.06 -4.10
N THR A 208 5.49 -4.77 -4.41
CA THR A 208 5.51 -3.70 -3.40
C THR A 208 4.18 -2.97 -3.39
N VAL A 209 3.55 -2.88 -2.23
CA VAL A 209 2.29 -2.16 -2.04
C VAL A 209 2.48 -1.03 -1.05
N TRP A 210 2.18 0.18 -1.51
CA TRP A 210 2.04 1.34 -0.64
C TRP A 210 0.58 1.54 -0.30
N LEU A 211 0.33 1.82 0.97
CA LEU A 211 -0.97 2.14 1.53
C LEU A 211 -0.79 3.25 2.57
N GLY A 212 -1.89 3.90 2.96
CA GLY A 212 -1.84 4.87 4.03
C GLY A 212 -2.65 6.13 3.78
N ASP A 213 -2.43 7.10 4.66
CA ASP A 213 -2.88 8.46 4.48
C ASP A 213 -1.76 9.29 3.83
N LEU A 214 -1.72 9.22 2.50
CA LEU A 214 -0.77 9.95 1.68
C LEU A 214 -0.98 11.47 1.73
N ASN A 215 -2.14 11.94 2.21
CA ASN A 215 -2.47 13.35 2.41
C ASN A 215 -2.43 14.28 1.18
N TYR A 216 -2.32 13.75 -0.05
CA TYR A 216 -2.54 14.54 -1.27
C TYR A 216 -3.99 15.03 -1.33
N ARG A 217 -4.19 16.24 -1.88
CA ARG A 217 -5.47 16.96 -1.87
C ARG A 217 -5.92 17.27 -3.30
N LEU A 218 -7.11 17.84 -3.42
CA LEU A 218 -7.56 18.42 -4.67
C LEU A 218 -6.96 19.82 -4.83
N GLU A 219 -6.30 20.06 -5.96
CA GLU A 219 -5.69 21.34 -6.32
C GLU A 219 -6.66 22.26 -7.05
N GLY A 220 -6.65 23.54 -6.69
CA GLY A 220 -7.35 24.59 -7.42
C GLY A 220 -8.88 24.41 -7.42
N ILE A 221 -9.43 23.83 -6.36
CA ILE A 221 -10.88 23.78 -6.12
C ILE A 221 -11.16 23.86 -4.62
N SER A 222 -12.05 24.78 -4.23
CA SER A 222 -12.47 24.90 -2.84
C SER A 222 -13.51 23.83 -2.45
N SER A 223 -13.72 23.66 -1.14
CA SER A 223 -14.60 22.63 -0.58
C SER A 223 -16.03 22.66 -1.14
N LEU A 224 -16.66 23.83 -1.24
CA LEU A 224 -18.06 23.95 -1.66
C LEU A 224 -18.29 23.48 -3.12
N PRO A 225 -17.55 23.96 -4.14
CA PRO A 225 -17.64 23.44 -5.50
C PRO A 225 -17.32 21.94 -5.59
N ALA A 226 -16.31 21.46 -4.85
CA ALA A 226 -15.96 20.03 -4.85
C ALA A 226 -17.11 19.17 -4.30
N ARG A 227 -17.70 19.58 -3.16
CA ARG A 227 -18.88 18.91 -2.56
C ARG A 227 -20.07 18.88 -3.52
N LYS A 228 -20.37 20.00 -4.20
CA LYS A 228 -21.43 20.06 -5.21
C LYS A 228 -21.20 19.05 -6.35
N MET A 229 -19.97 18.93 -6.86
CA MET A 229 -19.66 17.93 -7.89
C MET A 229 -19.83 16.48 -7.37
N ILE A 230 -19.51 16.21 -6.11
CA ILE A 230 -19.70 14.90 -5.49
C ILE A 230 -21.19 14.57 -5.32
N GLU A 231 -22.00 15.55 -4.92
CA GLU A 231 -23.46 15.42 -4.79
C GLU A 231 -24.13 15.15 -6.14
N GLU A 232 -23.64 15.78 -7.21
CA GLU A 232 -24.10 15.57 -8.59
C GLU A 232 -23.56 14.26 -9.24
N ASN A 233 -22.86 13.40 -8.51
CA ASN A 233 -22.17 12.20 -9.02
C ASN A 233 -21.14 12.50 -10.14
N ARG A 234 -20.55 13.69 -10.13
CA ARG A 234 -19.54 14.16 -11.08
C ARG A 234 -18.13 14.14 -10.51
N GLN A 235 -17.87 13.35 -9.47
CA GLN A 235 -16.56 13.28 -8.82
C GLN A 235 -15.44 12.81 -9.75
N SER A 236 -15.75 12.12 -10.86
CA SER A 236 -14.74 11.78 -11.88
C SER A 236 -14.02 13.01 -12.44
N LYS A 237 -14.67 14.19 -12.44
CA LYS A 237 -14.06 15.47 -12.86
C LYS A 237 -13.04 16.00 -11.86
N LEU A 238 -13.06 15.54 -10.61
CA LEU A 238 -12.10 15.92 -9.58
C LEU A 238 -10.76 15.20 -9.75
N ARG A 239 -10.72 14.12 -10.54
CA ARG A 239 -9.51 13.31 -10.73
C ARG A 239 -8.34 14.09 -11.31
N GLY A 240 -8.59 14.97 -12.29
CA GLY A 240 -7.55 15.83 -12.86
C GLY A 240 -7.04 16.93 -11.91
N LYS A 241 -7.63 17.05 -10.72
CA LYS A 241 -7.20 17.95 -9.65
C LYS A 241 -6.51 17.20 -8.53
N ASP A 242 -6.37 15.88 -8.61
CA ASP A 242 -5.74 15.09 -7.56
C ASP A 242 -4.21 15.29 -7.60
N GLN A 243 -3.66 15.86 -6.54
CA GLN A 243 -2.23 16.16 -6.47
C GLN A 243 -1.36 14.90 -6.57
N LEU A 244 -1.79 13.74 -6.07
CA LEU A 244 -0.98 12.51 -6.18
C LEU A 244 -0.84 12.12 -7.65
N LEU A 245 -1.94 12.14 -8.41
CA LEU A 245 -1.93 11.79 -9.82
C LEU A 245 -1.10 12.80 -10.64
N GLN A 246 -1.23 14.09 -10.36
CA GLN A 246 -0.44 15.14 -11.02
C GLN A 246 1.06 15.00 -10.73
N GLU A 247 1.46 14.77 -9.48
CA GLU A 247 2.86 14.60 -9.11
C GLU A 247 3.45 13.28 -9.65
N ALA A 248 2.64 12.23 -9.74
CA ALA A 248 3.05 10.99 -10.39
C ALA A 248 3.26 11.19 -11.90
N GLU A 249 2.37 11.91 -12.58
CA GLU A 249 2.50 12.23 -14.01
C GLU A 249 3.77 13.05 -14.31
N LYS A 250 4.18 13.92 -13.37
CA LYS A 250 5.47 14.65 -13.43
C LYS A 250 6.70 13.76 -13.17
N GLY A 251 6.50 12.52 -12.72
CA GLY A 251 7.57 11.61 -12.35
C GLY A 251 8.15 11.79 -10.95
N GLU A 252 7.53 12.61 -10.10
CA GLU A 252 8.06 12.94 -8.77
C GLU A 252 7.87 11.80 -7.75
N VAL A 253 6.80 11.02 -7.93
CA VAL A 253 6.37 9.98 -7.01
C VAL A 253 5.77 8.78 -7.74
N PHE A 254 5.87 7.59 -7.13
CA PHE A 254 5.18 6.38 -7.59
C PHE A 254 5.39 5.98 -9.08
N ASN A 255 6.56 6.27 -9.65
CA ASN A 255 6.91 5.78 -10.98
C ASN A 255 6.86 4.24 -11.06
N GLY A 256 6.16 3.72 -12.07
CA GLY A 256 5.99 2.28 -12.29
C GLY A 256 4.95 1.62 -11.38
N TYR A 257 4.23 2.37 -10.55
CA TYR A 257 3.14 1.85 -9.73
C TYR A 257 1.82 1.79 -10.50
N TYR A 258 0.92 0.95 -9.98
CA TYR A 258 -0.43 0.78 -10.50
C TYR A 258 -1.44 1.13 -9.41
N GLU A 259 -2.55 1.75 -9.79
CA GLU A 259 -3.68 2.01 -8.89
C GLU A 259 -4.99 1.60 -9.57
N GLY A 260 -5.89 0.99 -8.80
CA GLY A 260 -7.23 0.64 -9.29
C GLY A 260 -8.05 1.89 -9.65
N THR A 261 -8.93 1.78 -10.64
CA THR A 261 -9.84 2.88 -10.99
C THR A 261 -10.59 3.42 -9.77
N LEU A 262 -10.45 4.71 -9.47
CA LEU A 262 -11.14 5.37 -8.35
C LEU A 262 -12.63 5.54 -8.64
N SER A 263 -13.44 4.54 -8.26
CA SER A 263 -14.90 4.52 -8.44
C SER A 263 -15.70 4.88 -7.19
N PHE A 264 -15.05 5.43 -6.17
CA PHE A 264 -15.65 5.81 -4.88
C PHE A 264 -15.54 7.32 -4.63
N LYS A 265 -16.30 7.84 -3.66
CA LYS A 265 -16.26 9.26 -3.27
C LYS A 265 -14.97 9.56 -2.50
N PRO A 266 -14.43 10.80 -2.54
CA PRO A 266 -13.27 11.19 -1.74
C PRO A 266 -13.45 10.81 -0.26
N THR A 267 -12.40 10.26 0.35
CA THR A 267 -12.45 9.66 1.70
C THR A 267 -12.21 10.67 2.83
N TYR A 268 -11.98 11.95 2.52
CA TYR A 268 -11.73 13.03 3.48
C TYR A 268 -12.25 14.38 2.95
N LYS A 269 -12.80 15.29 3.77
CA LYS A 269 -13.10 15.20 5.22
C LYS A 269 -14.60 15.02 5.45
N TYR A 270 -14.95 14.07 6.32
CA TYR A 270 -16.32 13.88 6.80
C TYR A 270 -16.52 14.58 8.14
N ASP A 271 -17.72 15.13 8.33
CA ASP A 271 -18.19 15.63 9.62
C ASP A 271 -18.82 14.42 10.34
N VAL A 272 -18.07 13.83 11.29
CA VAL A 272 -18.41 12.59 12.01
C VAL A 272 -18.57 12.86 13.50
#